data_AF-A0AAV4GPX3-F1
#
_entry.id   AF-A0AAV4GPX3-F1
#
_cell.length_a   1.000
_cell.length_b   1.000
_cell.length_c   1.000
_cell.angle_alpha   90.00
_cell.angle_beta   90.00
_cell.angle_gamma   90.00
#
_symmetry.space_group_name_H-M   'P 1'
#
loop_
_entity.id
_entity.type
_entity.pdbx_description
1 polymer ?
#
loop_
_entity_poly.entity_id
_entity_poly.type
_entity_poly.pdbx_seq_one_letter_code
_entity_poly.pdbx_strand_id
1 'polypeptide(L)'
;MAPTTSAEGYRSDTQMGEKESMSIAAGRHGSSFRAEAMVLTTALRWLDEGKKGGNLLILTDSQALVRKLERGAEKSISELENETWRLIYRVARRDNTRLHIQWIPGHCGVDGNEEADRLANQGQMLDQFDTAIDFTSAKNVVRKHVLKTVWTPQNIHESQPIGIRPPPRRDKESGLTRR
;
A
#
# COMPACT_ATOMS: atom_id res chain seq x y z
N MET A 1 -7.77 11.51 1.14
CA MET A 1 -7.38 10.76 -0.06
C MET A 1 -7.24 9.31 0.35
N ALA A 2 -8.06 8.45 -0.27
CA ALA A 2 -7.92 7.01 -0.16
C ALA A 2 -6.77 6.58 -1.10
N PRO A 3 -5.88 5.72 -0.66
CA PRO A 3 -4.77 5.24 -1.47
C PRO A 3 -5.22 4.14 -2.41
N THR A 4 -4.50 3.94 -3.51
CA THR A 4 -4.71 2.86 -4.48
C THR A 4 -3.36 2.56 -5.11
N THR A 5 -3.15 1.32 -5.55
CA THR A 5 -1.88 0.89 -6.14
C THR A 5 -2.16 -0.01 -7.34
N SER A 6 -1.21 -0.05 -8.29
CA SER A 6 -1.09 -0.92 -9.46
C SER A 6 0.05 -1.95 -9.34
N ALA A 7 -0.11 -3.15 -9.92
CA ALA A 7 0.96 -4.15 -10.04
C ALA A 7 1.41 -4.30 -11.50
N GLU A 8 2.72 -4.28 -11.77
CA GLU A 8 3.31 -4.76 -13.03
C GLU A 8 4.13 -6.04 -12.75
N GLY A 9 3.90 -7.10 -13.54
CA GLY A 9 4.67 -8.34 -13.49
C GLY A 9 5.33 -8.63 -14.84
N TYR A 10 6.64 -8.94 -14.84
CA TYR A 10 7.38 -9.29 -16.06
C TYR A 10 7.42 -10.82 -16.26
N ARG A 11 7.02 -11.30 -17.44
CA ARG A 11 7.21 -12.70 -17.88
C ARG A 11 8.01 -12.68 -19.19
N SER A 12 9.27 -13.13 -19.16
CA SER A 12 10.10 -13.18 -20.37
C SER A 12 9.91 -14.51 -21.10
N ASP A 13 9.07 -14.51 -22.14
CA ASP A 13 9.16 -15.48 -23.23
C ASP A 13 8.80 -14.71 -24.50
N THR A 14 9.70 -14.71 -25.48
CA THR A 14 9.64 -13.99 -26.78
C THR A 14 9.82 -12.46 -26.73
N GLN A 15 10.34 -11.92 -27.84
CA GLN A 15 10.87 -10.56 -28.04
C GLN A 15 9.88 -9.39 -27.81
N MET A 16 8.66 -9.68 -27.32
CA MET A 16 7.78 -8.74 -26.65
C MET A 16 7.12 -9.51 -25.50
N GLY A 17 7.56 -9.27 -24.26
CA GLY A 17 6.94 -9.88 -23.08
C GLY A 17 5.47 -9.46 -22.96
N GLU A 18 4.59 -10.40 -22.67
CA GLU A 18 3.19 -10.11 -22.34
C GLU A 18 3.16 -9.13 -21.16
N LYS A 19 2.65 -7.92 -21.40
CA LYS A 19 2.42 -6.91 -20.37
C LYS A 19 0.99 -7.08 -19.88
N GLU A 20 0.83 -7.45 -18.61
CA GLU A 20 -0.46 -7.38 -17.92
C GLU A 20 -0.44 -6.23 -16.93
N SER A 21 -1.47 -5.40 -17.01
CA SER A 21 -1.65 -4.20 -16.20
C SER A 21 -2.94 -4.35 -15.39
N MET A 22 -2.85 -4.18 -14.06
CA MET A 22 -3.99 -4.28 -13.17
C MET A 22 -4.13 -3.05 -12.28
N SER A 23 -5.38 -2.61 -12.09
CA SER A 23 -5.75 -1.57 -11.13
C SER A 23 -6.76 -2.14 -10.12
N ILE A 24 -6.55 -1.87 -8.84
CA ILE A 24 -7.34 -2.45 -7.74
C ILE A 24 -7.75 -1.34 -6.79
N ALA A 25 -9.02 -1.28 -6.40
CA ALA A 25 -9.48 -0.36 -5.35
C ALA A 25 -8.95 -0.80 -3.97
N ALA A 26 -8.26 0.08 -3.23
CA ALA A 26 -7.74 -0.27 -1.90
C ALA A 26 -8.77 -0.07 -0.76
N GLY A 27 -9.96 0.43 -1.10
CA GLY A 27 -11.07 0.61 -0.20
C GLY A 27 -11.06 1.98 0.50
N ARG A 28 -12.26 2.38 0.96
CA ARG A 28 -12.57 3.74 1.43
C ARG A 28 -11.66 4.28 2.54
N HIS A 29 -11.12 3.39 3.36
CA HIS A 29 -10.34 3.71 4.55
C HIS A 29 -8.92 3.11 4.54
N GLY A 30 -8.43 2.67 3.38
CA GLY A 30 -7.08 2.13 3.23
C GLY A 30 -5.99 3.16 3.54
N SER A 31 -4.80 2.68 3.91
CA SER A 31 -3.56 3.48 3.98
C SER A 31 -2.69 3.23 2.75
N SER A 32 -1.82 4.18 2.37
CA SER A 32 -0.97 4.02 1.16
C SER A 32 -0.18 2.73 1.24
N PHE A 33 0.41 2.48 2.40
CA PHE A 33 1.05 1.21 2.72
C PHE A 33 0.14 -0.02 2.47
N ARG A 34 -1.13 0.00 2.88
CA ARG A 34 -2.05 -1.13 2.64
C ARG A 34 -2.31 -1.33 1.15
N ALA A 35 -2.49 -0.24 0.39
CA ALA A 35 -2.67 -0.33 -1.05
C ALA A 35 -1.44 -0.97 -1.72
N GLU A 36 -0.25 -0.53 -1.33
CA GLU A 36 1.03 -1.08 -1.80
C GLU A 36 1.16 -2.58 -1.49
N ALA A 37 0.81 -2.98 -0.27
CA ALA A 37 0.82 -4.38 0.15
C ALA A 37 -0.22 -5.23 -0.61
N MET A 38 -1.40 -4.69 -0.90
CA MET A 38 -2.42 -5.37 -1.71
C MET A 38 -1.92 -5.62 -3.12
N VAL A 39 -1.27 -4.63 -3.73
CA VAL A 39 -0.68 -4.78 -5.06
C VAL A 39 0.40 -5.83 -5.10
N LEU A 40 1.32 -5.80 -4.15
CA LEU A 40 2.36 -6.83 -4.08
C LEU A 40 1.72 -8.21 -3.92
N THR A 41 0.70 -8.33 -3.07
CA THR A 41 -0.05 -9.59 -2.88
C THR A 41 -0.65 -10.06 -4.19
N THR A 42 -1.29 -9.18 -4.95
CA THR A 42 -1.89 -9.54 -6.25
C THR A 42 -0.85 -9.89 -7.30
N ALA A 43 0.25 -9.13 -7.39
CA ALA A 43 1.38 -9.46 -8.26
C ALA A 43 1.93 -10.86 -7.96
N LEU A 44 2.09 -11.20 -6.68
CA LEU A 44 2.56 -12.50 -6.25
C LEU A 44 1.56 -13.62 -6.55
N ARG A 45 0.25 -13.38 -6.45
CA ARG A 45 -0.79 -14.35 -6.86
C ARG A 45 -0.70 -14.65 -8.34
N TRP A 46 -0.55 -13.62 -9.16
CA TRP A 46 -0.37 -13.78 -10.60
C TRP A 46 0.90 -14.57 -10.94
N LEU A 47 2.03 -14.24 -10.29
CA LEU A 47 3.27 -15.00 -10.43
C LEU A 47 3.13 -16.45 -9.91
N ASP A 48 2.28 -16.69 -8.91
CA ASP A 48 1.96 -18.02 -8.40
C ASP A 48 1.16 -18.83 -9.42
N GLU A 49 0.28 -18.22 -10.21
CA GLU A 49 -0.46 -18.92 -11.26
C GLU A 49 0.35 -19.08 -12.56
N GLY A 50 1.44 -18.30 -12.71
CA GLY A 50 2.29 -18.24 -13.89
C GLY A 50 3.25 -19.43 -14.11
N LYS A 51 4.12 -19.27 -15.12
CA LYS A 51 5.16 -20.25 -15.50
C LYS A 51 6.17 -20.40 -14.35
N LYS A 52 6.69 -21.61 -14.19
CA LYS A 52 7.74 -21.92 -13.20
C LYS A 52 9.13 -21.67 -13.78
N GLY A 53 10.06 -21.29 -12.92
CA GLY A 53 11.46 -21.09 -13.27
C GLY A 53 11.77 -19.67 -13.75
N GLY A 54 13.05 -19.28 -13.65
CA GLY A 54 13.55 -17.99 -14.10
C GLY A 54 13.75 -16.97 -12.98
N ASN A 55 14.22 -15.78 -13.37
CA ASN A 55 14.38 -14.65 -12.46
C ASN A 55 13.12 -13.78 -12.54
N LEU A 56 12.42 -13.67 -11.42
CA LEU A 56 11.25 -12.82 -11.25
C LEU A 56 11.68 -11.54 -10.55
N LEU A 57 11.32 -10.39 -11.10
CA LEU A 57 11.62 -9.08 -10.55
C LEU A 57 10.32 -8.31 -10.35
N ILE A 58 10.08 -7.88 -9.11
CA ILE A 58 9.02 -6.95 -8.74
C ILE A 58 9.68 -5.63 -8.36
N LEU A 59 9.26 -4.55 -9.01
CA LEU A 59 9.71 -3.19 -8.72
C LEU A 59 8.60 -2.45 -7.98
N THR A 60 8.95 -1.67 -6.96
CA THR A 60 8.01 -0.82 -6.22
C THR A 60 8.69 0.48 -5.82
N ASP A 61 7.98 1.59 -5.86
CA ASP A 61 8.46 2.87 -5.34
C ASP A 61 8.20 3.04 -3.83
N SER A 62 7.49 2.08 -3.22
CA SER A 62 7.17 2.07 -1.81
C SER A 62 8.34 1.61 -0.95
N GLN A 63 9.21 2.55 -0.57
CA GLN A 63 10.30 2.29 0.36
C GLN A 63 9.81 1.72 1.70
N ALA A 64 8.61 2.13 2.14
CA ALA A 64 7.99 1.63 3.37
C ALA A 64 7.63 0.14 3.27
N LEU A 65 7.15 -0.33 2.11
CA LEU A 65 6.86 -1.74 1.86
C LEU A 65 8.14 -2.58 1.90
N VAL A 66 9.18 -2.17 1.18
CA VAL A 66 10.46 -2.90 1.14
C VAL A 66 11.09 -2.98 2.54
N ARG A 67 11.16 -1.87 3.27
CA ARG A 67 11.64 -1.86 4.66
C ARG A 67 10.83 -2.73 5.60
N LYS A 68 9.53 -2.91 5.33
CA LYS A 68 8.68 -3.80 6.13
C LYS A 68 8.97 -5.27 5.81
N LEU A 69 9.22 -5.60 4.55
CA LEU A 69 9.62 -6.96 4.15
C LEU A 69 11.01 -7.32 4.69
N GLU A 70 11.96 -6.38 4.70
CA GLU A 70 13.30 -6.60 5.26
C GLU A 70 13.29 -6.98 6.76
N ARG A 71 12.24 -6.61 7.49
CA ARG A 71 12.06 -6.96 8.90
C ARG A 71 11.63 -8.41 9.14
N GLY A 72 11.30 -9.15 8.09
CA GLY A 72 10.91 -10.55 8.19
C GLY A 72 9.41 -10.80 8.43
N ALA A 73 9.00 -12.04 8.16
CA ALA A 73 7.62 -12.51 8.25
C ALA A 73 7.06 -12.48 9.68
N GLU A 74 7.92 -12.65 10.68
CA GLU A 74 7.57 -12.66 12.11
C GLU A 74 7.10 -11.30 12.64
N LYS A 75 7.33 -10.22 11.87
CA LYS A 75 6.87 -8.86 12.21
C LYS A 75 5.58 -8.48 11.49
N SER A 76 4.90 -9.45 10.89
CA SER A 76 3.59 -9.27 10.27
C SER A 76 2.51 -9.09 11.33
N ILE A 77 1.66 -8.09 11.14
CA ILE A 77 0.62 -7.70 12.12
C ILE A 77 -0.78 -7.71 11.53
N SER A 78 -0.93 -8.02 10.24
CA SER A 78 -2.22 -8.10 9.57
C SER A 78 -2.32 -9.36 8.70
N GLU A 79 -3.54 -9.81 8.43
CA GLU A 79 -3.75 -10.98 7.57
C GLU A 79 -3.23 -10.76 6.15
N LEU A 80 -3.33 -9.52 5.64
CA LEU A 80 -2.75 -9.15 4.34
C LEU A 80 -1.23 -9.33 4.32
N GLU A 81 -0.54 -8.88 5.37
CA GLU A 81 0.92 -9.08 5.49
C GLU A 81 1.27 -10.57 5.57
N ASN A 82 0.51 -11.36 6.35
CA ASN A 82 0.71 -12.81 6.45
C ASN A 82 0.52 -13.49 5.09
N GLU A 83 -0.53 -13.13 4.37
CA GLU A 83 -0.82 -13.64 3.03
C GLU A 83 0.30 -13.28 2.04
N THR A 84 0.76 -12.03 2.05
CA THR A 84 1.89 -11.56 1.24
C THR A 84 3.09 -12.47 1.45
N TRP A 85 3.47 -12.74 2.70
CA TRP A 85 4.60 -13.61 3.01
C TRP A 85 4.39 -15.05 2.58
N ARG A 86 3.19 -15.62 2.79
CA ARG A 86 2.89 -16.99 2.32
C ARG A 86 3.09 -17.11 0.81
N LEU A 87 2.70 -16.10 0.04
CA LEU A 87 2.90 -16.06 -1.41
C LEU A 87 4.37 -15.86 -1.79
N ILE A 88 5.09 -14.96 -1.12
CA ILE A 88 6.55 -14.80 -1.31
C ILE A 88 7.25 -16.15 -1.14
N TYR A 89 6.97 -16.87 -0.06
CA TYR A 89 7.56 -18.19 0.20
C TYR A 89 7.20 -19.20 -0.88
N ARG A 90 5.94 -19.22 -1.32
CA ARG A 90 5.46 -20.15 -2.34
C ARG A 90 6.11 -19.90 -3.70
N VAL A 91 6.21 -18.64 -4.10
CA VAL A 91 6.85 -18.23 -5.36
C VAL A 91 8.36 -18.48 -5.31
N ALA A 92 9.02 -18.07 -4.24
CA ALA A 92 10.47 -18.22 -4.10
C ALA A 92 10.94 -19.68 -3.96
N ARG A 93 10.07 -20.60 -3.55
CA ARG A 93 10.40 -22.04 -3.43
C ARG A 93 10.11 -22.87 -4.68
N ARG A 94 9.65 -22.24 -5.76
CA ARG A 94 9.48 -22.93 -7.05
C ARG A 94 10.83 -23.36 -7.60
N ASP A 95 10.85 -24.52 -8.25
CA ASP A 95 12.05 -25.03 -8.90
C ASP A 95 12.64 -23.98 -9.84
N ASN A 96 13.95 -23.79 -9.72
CA ASN A 96 14.75 -22.88 -10.55
C ASN A 96 14.22 -21.43 -10.62
N THR A 97 13.54 -20.96 -9.57
CA THR A 97 12.96 -19.61 -9.51
C THR A 97 13.73 -18.72 -8.54
N ARG A 98 14.04 -17.48 -8.94
CA ARG A 98 14.61 -16.46 -8.05
C ARG A 98 13.70 -15.24 -8.02
N LEU A 99 13.14 -14.92 -6.86
CA LEU A 99 12.29 -13.75 -6.68
C LEU A 99 13.10 -12.59 -6.09
N HIS A 100 13.10 -11.47 -6.80
CA HIS A 100 13.67 -10.20 -6.35
C HIS A 100 12.56 -9.18 -6.19
N ILE A 101 12.50 -8.53 -5.04
CA ILE A 101 11.63 -7.38 -4.79
C ILE A 101 12.54 -6.19 -4.54
N GLN A 102 12.50 -5.19 -5.42
CA GLN A 102 13.44 -4.08 -5.43
C GLN A 102 12.71 -2.75 -5.33
N TRP A 103 13.19 -1.90 -4.42
CA TRP A 103 12.75 -0.51 -4.38
C TRP A 103 13.37 0.30 -5.52
N ILE A 104 12.57 1.14 -6.18
CA ILE A 104 13.02 2.13 -7.16
C ILE A 104 12.51 3.53 -6.77
N PRO A 105 13.18 4.63 -7.16
CA PRO A 105 12.62 5.95 -6.94
C PRO A 105 11.35 6.16 -7.78
N GLY A 106 10.29 6.69 -7.16
CA GLY A 106 9.07 7.11 -7.88
C GLY A 106 9.30 8.39 -8.69
N HIS A 107 8.43 8.62 -9.69
CA HIS A 107 8.38 9.85 -10.50
C HIS A 107 9.73 10.29 -11.12
N CYS A 108 10.48 9.33 -11.64
CA CYS A 108 11.83 9.58 -12.17
C CYS A 108 12.02 9.26 -13.66
N GLY A 109 10.94 9.15 -14.45
CA GLY A 109 11.06 8.81 -15.89
C GLY A 109 11.17 7.32 -16.17
N VAL A 110 10.84 6.44 -15.21
CA VAL A 110 10.86 4.97 -15.43
C VAL A 110 9.51 4.55 -15.98
N ASP A 111 9.43 4.28 -17.28
CA ASP A 111 8.19 4.01 -18.01
C ASP A 111 7.21 3.06 -17.29
N GLY A 112 7.69 1.91 -16.79
CA GLY A 112 6.83 0.95 -16.07
C GLY A 112 6.32 1.46 -14.72
N ASN A 113 7.13 2.26 -14.01
CA ASN A 113 6.69 2.90 -12.77
C ASN A 113 5.68 4.02 -13.04
N GLU A 114 5.86 4.78 -14.12
CA GLU A 114 4.93 5.85 -14.48
C GLU A 114 3.59 5.29 -14.95
N GLU A 115 3.60 4.18 -15.67
CA GLU A 115 2.40 3.47 -16.06
C GLU A 115 1.68 2.88 -14.84
N ALA A 116 2.42 2.30 -13.90
CA ALA A 116 1.91 1.90 -12.59
C ALA A 116 1.23 3.09 -11.87
N ASP A 117 1.93 4.23 -11.71
CA ASP A 117 1.38 5.44 -11.10
C ASP A 117 0.07 5.90 -11.80
N ARG A 118 0.05 5.84 -13.14
CA ARG A 118 -1.14 6.18 -13.93
C ARG A 118 -2.31 5.24 -13.64
N LEU A 119 -2.07 3.93 -13.55
CA LEU A 119 -3.08 2.91 -13.24
C LEU A 119 -3.57 3.01 -11.79
N ALA A 120 -2.69 3.34 -10.85
CA ALA A 120 -3.04 3.61 -9.46
C ALA A 120 -3.98 4.83 -9.36
N ASN A 121 -3.69 5.90 -10.11
CA ASN A 121 -4.56 7.08 -10.20
C ASN A 121 -5.93 6.76 -10.82
N GLN A 122 -5.99 5.89 -11.84
CA GLN A 122 -7.28 5.42 -12.38
C GLN A 122 -8.07 4.60 -11.35
N GLY A 123 -7.38 3.80 -10.53
CA GLY A 123 -7.99 3.03 -9.45
C GLY A 123 -8.72 3.88 -8.42
N GLN A 124 -8.30 5.14 -8.21
CA GLN A 124 -9.01 6.09 -7.33
C GLN A 124 -10.41 6.42 -7.83
N MET A 125 -10.65 6.32 -9.13
CA MET A 125 -11.92 6.63 -9.77
C MET A 125 -12.89 5.43 -9.76
N LEU A 126 -12.42 4.24 -9.35
CA LEU A 126 -13.26 3.05 -9.18
C LEU A 126 -14.12 3.16 -7.91
N ASP A 127 -15.25 2.45 -7.89
CA ASP A 127 -16.14 2.38 -6.74
C ASP A 127 -15.41 1.82 -5.51
N GLN A 128 -15.19 2.70 -4.52
CA GLN A 128 -14.52 2.34 -3.28
C GLN A 128 -15.53 1.71 -2.31
N PHE A 129 -15.32 0.44 -2.00
CA PHE A 129 -16.13 -0.32 -1.05
C PHE A 129 -15.53 -0.32 0.36
N ASP A 130 -16.38 -0.62 1.35
CA ASP A 130 -15.95 -0.85 2.73
C ASP A 130 -15.25 -2.21 2.79
N THR A 131 -13.95 -2.18 3.05
CA THR A 131 -13.12 -3.38 3.25
C THR A 131 -12.79 -3.51 4.73
N ALA A 132 -12.53 -4.74 5.17
CA ALA A 132 -11.87 -4.96 6.45
C ALA A 132 -10.55 -4.16 6.46
N ILE A 133 -10.38 -3.31 7.47
CA ILE A 133 -9.19 -2.48 7.68
C ILE A 133 -8.38 -3.02 8.87
N ASP A 134 -7.07 -2.88 8.81
CA ASP A 134 -6.20 -3.23 9.93
C ASP A 134 -6.38 -2.24 11.10
N PHE A 135 -5.95 -2.64 12.29
CA PHE A 135 -6.06 -1.83 13.50
C PHE A 135 -5.42 -0.43 13.36
N THR A 136 -4.30 -0.32 12.63
CA THR A 136 -3.61 0.96 12.43
C THR A 136 -4.46 1.88 11.57
N SER A 137 -5.03 1.36 10.48
CA SER A 137 -5.97 2.08 9.63
C SER A 137 -7.22 2.51 10.40
N ALA A 138 -7.82 1.61 11.20
CA ALA A 138 -8.97 1.93 12.04
C ALA A 138 -8.65 3.03 13.08
N LYS A 139 -7.52 2.91 13.79
CA LYS A 139 -7.04 3.91 14.75
C LYS A 139 -6.84 5.27 14.08
N ASN A 140 -6.32 5.32 12.86
CA ASN A 140 -6.14 6.55 12.11
C ASN A 140 -7.45 7.19 11.67
N VAL A 141 -8.46 6.38 11.27
CA VAL A 141 -9.81 6.90 10.95
C VAL A 141 -10.45 7.53 12.17
N VAL A 142 -10.46 6.81 13.31
CA VAL A 142 -11.01 7.33 14.57
C VAL A 142 -10.29 8.60 14.99
N ARG A 143 -8.95 8.61 14.94
CA ARG A 143 -8.14 9.78 15.25
C ARG A 143 -8.49 10.97 14.35
N LYS A 144 -8.57 10.78 13.03
CA LYS A 144 -8.94 11.86 12.08
C LYS A 144 -10.34 12.38 12.35
N HIS A 145 -11.28 11.50 12.66
CA HIS A 145 -12.64 11.88 13.03
C HIS A 145 -12.61 12.77 14.28
N VAL A 146 -11.98 12.32 15.38
CA VAL A 146 -11.86 13.09 16.62
C VAL A 146 -11.17 14.44 16.41
N LEU A 147 -10.10 14.50 15.60
CA LEU A 147 -9.45 15.77 15.28
C LEU A 147 -10.38 16.72 14.52
N LYS A 148 -11.20 16.19 13.59
CA LYS A 148 -12.12 17.00 12.80
C LYS A 148 -13.36 17.46 13.58
N THR A 149 -13.89 16.65 14.48
CA THR A 149 -15.14 16.94 15.20
C THR A 149 -14.92 17.58 16.56
N VAL A 150 -13.86 17.21 17.28
CA VAL A 150 -13.60 17.68 18.65
C VAL A 150 -12.58 18.82 18.68
N TRP A 151 -11.56 18.78 17.81
CA TRP A 151 -10.43 19.73 17.83
C TRP A 151 -10.43 20.66 16.60
N THR A 152 -11.53 21.37 16.38
CA THR A 152 -11.59 22.46 15.39
C THR A 152 -10.91 23.73 15.90
N PRO A 153 -10.52 24.68 15.04
CA PRO A 153 -9.95 25.96 15.47
C PRO A 153 -10.80 26.71 16.51
N GLN A 154 -12.13 26.52 16.49
CA GLN A 154 -13.05 27.10 17.47
C GLN A 154 -12.92 26.46 18.87
N ASN A 155 -12.62 25.16 18.95
CA ASN A 155 -12.71 24.38 20.19
C ASN A 155 -11.33 24.05 20.81
N ILE A 156 -10.23 24.55 20.23
CA ILE A 156 -8.84 24.33 20.71
C ILE A 156 -8.63 24.87 22.14
N HIS A 157 -9.41 25.87 22.55
CA HIS A 157 -9.31 26.53 23.86
C HIS A 157 -10.42 26.13 24.85
N GLU A 158 -11.36 25.27 24.45
CA GLU A 158 -12.47 24.84 25.31
C GLU A 158 -12.09 23.61 26.15
N SER A 159 -12.56 23.57 27.40
CA SER A 159 -12.44 22.43 28.30
C SER A 159 -13.25 21.23 27.76
N GLN A 160 -12.56 20.16 27.37
CA GLN A 160 -13.17 19.00 26.69
C GLN A 160 -13.67 17.90 27.65
N PRO A 161 -14.53 16.97 27.17
CA PRO A 161 -15.00 15.82 27.95
C PRO A 161 -13.84 14.99 28.53
N ILE A 162 -14.04 14.50 29.75
CA ILE A 162 -13.07 13.69 30.49
C ILE A 162 -12.59 12.51 29.63
N GLY A 163 -11.27 12.39 29.46
CA GLY A 163 -10.61 11.25 28.82
C GLY A 163 -10.10 11.47 27.39
N ILE A 164 -10.42 12.59 26.73
CA ILE A 164 -9.92 12.90 25.38
C ILE A 164 -8.61 13.70 25.48
N ARG A 165 -7.49 13.09 25.05
CA ARG A 165 -6.18 13.78 25.04
C ARG A 165 -6.10 14.79 23.88
N PRO A 166 -5.48 15.96 24.10
CA PRO A 166 -5.29 16.95 23.05
C PRO A 166 -4.37 16.43 21.93
N PRO A 167 -4.47 16.98 20.71
CA PRO A 167 -3.58 16.64 19.61
C PRO A 167 -2.09 16.81 20.00
N PRO A 168 -1.20 15.91 19.53
CA PRO A 168 0.25 16.10 19.65
C PRO A 168 0.69 17.43 19.04
N ARG A 169 1.77 18.03 19.57
CA ARG A 169 2.24 19.38 19.18
C ARG A 169 2.46 19.54 17.66
N ARG A 170 3.01 18.52 17.00
CA ARG A 170 3.18 18.48 15.52
C ARG A 170 1.87 18.63 14.74
N ASP A 171 0.75 18.22 15.33
CA ASP A 171 -0.59 18.29 14.73
C ASP A 171 -1.35 19.55 15.15
N LYS A 172 -0.81 20.32 16.12
CA LYS A 172 -1.28 21.67 16.47
C LYS A 172 -0.70 22.71 15.50
N GLU A 173 0.54 22.51 15.07
CA GLU A 173 1.29 23.42 14.20
C GLU A 173 1.02 23.16 12.69
N SER A 174 0.44 22.02 12.32
CA SER A 174 0.15 21.64 10.93
C SER A 174 -1.05 22.35 10.30
N GLY A 175 -1.62 23.37 10.96
CA GLY A 175 -2.62 24.24 10.37
C GLY A 175 -3.82 23.48 9.78
N LEU A 176 -4.87 23.31 10.59
CA LEU A 176 -6.27 23.41 10.13
C LEU A 176 -6.59 24.81 9.53
N THR A 177 -5.61 25.43 8.87
CA THR A 177 -5.64 26.69 8.14
C THR A 177 -5.19 26.37 6.72
N ARG A 178 -6.15 26.15 5.82
CA ARG A 178 -5.98 26.62 4.46
C ARG A 178 -6.34 28.10 4.44
N ARG A 179 -5.37 28.93 4.09
CA ARG A 179 -5.54 29.92 3.03
C ARG A 179 -4.40 29.71 2.05
#